data_AF-A0A1Q3DHQ1-F1
#
_entry.id   AF-A0A1Q3DHQ1-F1
#
_cell.length_a   1.000
_cell.length_b   1.000
_cell.length_c   1.000
_cell.angle_alpha   90.00
_cell.angle_beta   90.00
_cell.angle_gamma   90.00
#
_symmetry.space_group_name_H-M   'P 1'
#
loop_
_entity.id
_entity.type
_entity.pdbx_description
1 polymer ?
#
loop_
_entity_poly.entity_id
_entity_poly.type
_entity_poly.pdbx_seq_one_letter_code
_entity_poly.pdbx_strand_id
1 'polypeptide(L)'
;MVPELPPVDMFVTTADPILEPPILTINTVISLLAADYPAEKLACYISDDGCSPLTFYSLIEASKFAKIWLPFCRKYNIQVKAPFRYFSGEDMSFAANSFEFQQESTIMKVTKIKSHILLRNLS
;
A
#
# COMPACT_ATOMS: atom_id res chain seq x y z
N MET A 1 -21.20 14.25 18.73
CA MET A 1 -19.86 14.82 18.42
C MET A 1 -18.97 13.64 18.07
N VAL A 2 -18.36 13.64 16.87
CA VAL A 2 -17.32 12.65 16.56
C VAL A 2 -16.12 13.02 17.44
N PRO A 3 -15.58 12.12 18.27
CA PRO A 3 -14.42 12.44 19.09
C PRO A 3 -13.26 12.83 18.18
N GLU A 4 -12.58 13.93 18.52
CA GLU A 4 -11.41 14.35 17.79
C GLU A 4 -10.29 13.31 17.98
N LEU A 5 -9.85 12.71 16.87
CA LEU A 5 -8.78 11.72 16.87
C LEU A 5 -7.40 12.38 17.09
N PRO A 6 -6.47 11.77 17.86
CA PRO A 6 -5.12 12.32 18.06
C PRO A 6 -4.21 12.11 16.82
N PRO A 7 -3.09 12.83 16.69
CA PRO A 7 -2.04 12.45 15.74
C PRO A 7 -1.44 11.06 16.07
N VAL A 8 -1.10 10.29 15.05
CA VAL A 8 -0.52 8.94 15.15
C VAL A 8 0.70 8.82 14.25
N ASP A 9 1.83 8.48 14.85
CA ASP A 9 3.08 8.15 14.16
C ASP A 9 3.27 6.64 14.14
N MET A 10 3.47 6.08 12.95
CA MET A 10 3.72 4.65 12.75
C MET A 10 5.16 4.45 12.33
N PHE A 11 5.84 3.52 12.99
CA PHE A 11 7.22 3.16 12.67
C PHE A 11 7.25 1.75 12.06
N VAL A 12 7.89 1.63 10.90
CA VAL A 12 8.19 0.36 10.25
C VAL A 12 9.71 0.18 10.24
N THR A 13 10.19 -0.91 10.79
CA THR A 13 11.61 -1.23 10.81
C THR A 13 11.88 -2.43 9.91
N THR A 14 13.00 -2.42 9.20
CA THR A 14 13.51 -3.57 8.46
C THR A 14 15.03 -3.62 8.60
N ALA A 15 15.60 -4.82 8.65
CA ALA A 15 17.02 -5.02 8.95
C ALA A 15 17.75 -5.92 7.96
N ASP A 16 17.05 -6.84 7.29
CA ASP A 16 17.66 -7.77 6.34
C ASP A 16 16.76 -7.94 5.12
N PRO A 17 17.17 -7.48 3.92
CA PRO A 17 16.33 -7.57 2.72
C PRO A 17 16.13 -9.00 2.18
N ILE A 18 16.91 -9.98 2.66
CA ILE A 18 16.75 -11.40 2.31
C ILE A 18 15.67 -12.03 3.18
N LEU A 19 15.72 -11.79 4.50
CA LEU A 19 14.73 -12.32 5.45
C LEU A 19 13.43 -11.52 5.42
N GLU A 20 13.51 -10.22 5.12
CA GLU A 20 12.40 -9.28 4.99
C GLU A 20 12.40 -8.68 3.58
N PRO A 21 11.94 -9.44 2.56
CA PRO A 21 11.91 -8.97 1.19
C PRO A 21 11.23 -7.60 1.06
N PRO A 22 11.80 -6.64 0.28
CA PRO A 22 11.26 -5.29 0.14
C PRO A 22 9.76 -5.23 -0.20
N ILE A 23 9.26 -6.22 -0.94
CA ILE A 23 7.84 -6.35 -1.29
C ILE A 23 6.93 -6.46 -0.05
N LEU A 24 7.38 -7.11 1.02
CA LEU A 24 6.63 -7.22 2.27
C LEU A 24 6.64 -5.89 3.01
N THR A 25 7.80 -5.25 3.11
CA THR A 25 7.96 -3.93 3.76
C THR A 25 7.07 -2.89 3.10
N ILE A 26 7.09 -2.77 1.77
CA ILE A 26 6.24 -1.79 1.07
C ILE A 26 4.75 -2.12 1.17
N ASN A 27 4.39 -3.40 1.21
CA ASN A 27 2.99 -3.81 1.37
C ASN A 27 2.47 -3.41 2.75
N THR A 28 3.28 -3.56 3.80
CA THR A 28 2.98 -3.07 5.15
C THR A 28 2.83 -1.55 5.16
N VAL A 29 3.80 -0.81 4.60
CA VAL A 29 3.76 0.66 4.54
C VAL A 29 2.49 1.16 3.83
N ILE A 30 2.17 0.61 2.65
CA ILE A 30 0.97 1.02 1.90
C ILE A 30 -0.31 0.67 2.68
N SER A 31 -0.34 -0.47 3.38
CA SER A 31 -1.49 -0.87 4.21
C SER A 31 -1.73 0.11 5.34
N LEU A 32 -0.66 0.52 6.03
CA LEU A 32 -0.71 1.50 7.12
C LEU A 32 -1.18 2.87 6.64
N LEU A 33 -0.67 3.33 5.50
CA LEU A 33 -1.10 4.59 4.87
C LEU A 33 -2.57 4.55 4.38
N ALA A 34 -3.12 3.36 4.18
CA ALA A 34 -4.50 3.12 3.77
C ALA A 34 -5.48 2.89 4.94
N ALA A 35 -4.99 3.03 6.18
CA ALA A 35 -5.82 2.98 7.38
C ALA A 35 -6.96 4.02 7.31
N ASP A 36 -8.09 3.69 7.93
CA ASP A 36 -9.24 4.60 8.03
C ASP A 36 -8.98 5.64 9.12
N TYR A 37 -8.09 6.59 8.81
CA TYR A 37 -7.66 7.67 9.70
C TYR A 37 -7.51 8.98 8.92
N PRO A 38 -7.73 10.16 9.54
CA PRO A 38 -7.46 11.44 8.89
C PRO A 38 -6.00 11.52 8.43
N ALA A 39 -5.79 11.84 7.15
CA ALA A 39 -4.47 11.80 6.51
C ALA A 39 -3.50 12.81 7.12
N GLU A 40 -4.01 13.94 7.57
CA GLU A 40 -3.26 14.99 8.26
C GLU A 40 -2.87 14.62 9.70
N LYS A 41 -3.42 13.53 10.24
CA LYS A 41 -3.13 13.01 11.59
C LYS A 41 -2.34 11.72 11.56
N LEU A 42 -1.88 11.26 10.40
CA LEU A 42 -1.19 9.99 10.23
C LEU A 42 0.16 10.21 9.55
N ALA A 43 1.23 9.82 10.23
CA ALA A 43 2.57 9.80 9.65
C ALA A 43 3.16 8.38 9.71
N CYS A 44 3.93 8.02 8.69
CA CYS A 44 4.59 6.72 8.62
C CYS A 44 6.10 6.94 8.38
N TYR A 45 6.90 6.39 9.27
CA TYR A 45 8.36 6.43 9.25
C TYR A 45 8.89 5.04 8.98
N ILE A 46 9.95 4.95 8.16
CA ILE A 46 10.60 3.68 7.86
C ILE A 46 12.06 3.79 8.29
N SER A 47 12.53 2.85 9.12
CA SER A 47 13.93 2.63 9.45
C SER A 47 14.43 1.38 8.72
N ASP A 48 15.49 1.52 7.93
CA ASP A 48 16.13 0.42 7.21
C ASP A 48 17.57 0.25 7.73
N ASP A 49 17.75 -0.70 8.66
CA ASP A 49 19.05 -1.02 9.24
C ASP A 49 19.90 -1.86 8.28
N GLY A 50 19.27 -2.51 7.30
CA GLY A 50 19.94 -3.31 6.26
C GLY A 50 20.56 -2.45 5.16
N CYS A 51 20.27 -1.14 5.15
CA CYS A 51 20.77 -0.16 4.18
C CYS A 51 20.60 -0.64 2.72
N SER A 52 19.49 -1.32 2.42
CA SER A 52 19.31 -2.02 1.15
C SER A 52 18.90 -1.04 0.05
N PRO A 53 19.68 -0.91 -1.05
CA PRO A 53 19.26 -0.12 -2.20
C PRO A 53 17.92 -0.60 -2.77
N LEU A 54 17.66 -1.90 -2.67
CA LEU A 54 16.41 -2.50 -3.15
C LEU A 54 15.22 -2.03 -2.32
N THR A 55 15.35 -1.98 -0.99
CA THR A 55 14.33 -1.42 -0.10
C THR A 55 14.05 0.04 -0.44
N PHE A 56 15.11 0.83 -0.63
CA PHE A 56 14.99 2.23 -1.01
C PHE A 56 14.22 2.45 -2.33
N TYR A 57 14.64 1.78 -3.43
CA TYR A 57 13.93 1.91 -4.71
C TYR A 57 12.52 1.35 -4.65
N SER A 58 12.29 0.29 -3.88
CA SER A 58 10.96 -0.26 -3.65
C SER A 58 10.03 0.75 -2.97
N LEU A 59 10.52 1.49 -1.97
CA LEU A 59 9.76 2.54 -1.30
C LEU A 59 9.42 3.70 -2.25
N ILE A 60 10.33 4.08 -3.16
CA ILE A 60 10.06 5.09 -4.19
C ILE A 60 8.89 4.65 -5.08
N GLU A 61 8.94 3.42 -5.61
CA GLU A 61 7.86 2.90 -6.46
C GLU A 61 6.54 2.71 -5.68
N ALA A 62 6.63 2.28 -4.42
CA ALA A 62 5.49 2.18 -3.52
C ALA A 62 4.83 3.54 -3.28
N SER A 63 5.61 4.61 -3.14
CA SER A 63 5.07 5.97 -2.97
C SER A 63 4.25 6.44 -4.19
N LYS A 64 4.69 6.07 -5.41
CA LYS A 64 3.95 6.35 -6.65
C LYS A 64 2.66 5.54 -6.70
N PHE A 65 2.72 4.26 -6.35
CA PHE A 65 1.55 3.40 -6.31
C PHE A 65 0.53 3.83 -5.25
N ALA A 66 0.99 4.27 -4.07
CA ALA A 66 0.13 4.75 -2.99
C ALA A 66 -0.77 5.91 -3.44
N LYS A 67 -0.28 6.82 -4.30
CA LYS A 67 -1.09 7.92 -4.86
C LYS A 67 -2.34 7.46 -5.61
N ILE A 68 -2.35 6.22 -6.09
CA ILE A 68 -3.47 5.63 -6.82
C ILE A 68 -4.26 4.66 -5.90
N TRP A 69 -3.56 3.87 -5.09
CA TRP A 69 -4.17 2.89 -4.17
C TRP A 69 -4.97 3.55 -3.04
N LEU A 70 -4.43 4.59 -2.38
CA LEU A 70 -5.09 5.20 -1.22
C LEU A 70 -6.44 5.86 -1.57
N PRO A 71 -6.57 6.63 -2.66
CA PRO A 71 -7.87 7.14 -3.09
C PRO A 71 -8.84 6.01 -3.47
N PHE A 72 -8.38 4.98 -4.17
CA PHE A 72 -9.19 3.81 -4.55
C PHE A 72 -9.75 3.10 -3.32
N CYS A 73 -8.91 2.84 -2.31
CA CYS A 73 -9.31 2.21 -1.05
C CYS A 73 -10.39 3.00 -0.30
N ARG A 74 -10.28 4.34 -0.31
CA ARG A 74 -11.25 5.23 0.32
C ARG A 74 -12.55 5.31 -0.47
N LYS A 75 -12.47 5.52 -1.79
CA LYS A 75 -13.62 5.65 -2.70
C LYS A 75 -14.54 4.43 -2.65
N TYR A 76 -13.97 3.23 -2.63
CA TYR A 76 -14.74 1.98 -2.69
C TYR A 76 -14.81 1.23 -1.36
N ASN A 77 -14.38 1.87 -0.27
CA ASN A 77 -14.35 1.29 1.07
C ASN A 77 -13.76 -0.14 1.09
N ILE A 78 -12.63 -0.31 0.41
CA ILE A 78 -11.92 -1.60 0.31
C ILE A 78 -11.56 -2.07 1.71
N GLN A 79 -11.93 -3.30 2.10
CA GLN A 79 -11.70 -3.79 3.46
C GLN A 79 -10.25 -4.25 3.64
N VAL A 80 -9.73 -4.95 2.65
CA VAL A 80 -8.36 -5.44 2.63
C VAL A 80 -7.44 -4.35 2.07
N LYS A 81 -6.89 -3.54 2.98
CA LYS A 81 -6.00 -2.42 2.64
C LYS A 81 -4.63 -2.84 2.11
N ALA A 82 -4.23 -4.08 2.39
CA ALA A 82 -2.96 -4.65 1.93
C ALA A 82 -3.04 -5.08 0.46
N PRO A 83 -2.31 -4.43 -0.46
CA PRO A 83 -2.37 -4.74 -1.89
C PRO A 83 -2.16 -6.22 -2.21
N PHE A 84 -1.12 -6.85 -1.64
CA PHE A 84 -0.82 -8.27 -1.88
C PHE A 84 -2.01 -9.17 -1.54
N ARG A 85 -2.68 -8.87 -0.42
CA ARG A 85 -3.82 -9.62 0.08
C ARG A 85 -5.07 -9.36 -0.76
N TYR A 86 -5.36 -8.10 -1.07
CA TYR A 86 -6.51 -7.69 -1.89
C TYR A 86 -6.50 -8.39 -3.26
N PHE A 87 -5.37 -8.31 -3.96
CA PHE A 87 -5.26 -8.89 -5.29
C PHE A 87 -5.14 -10.42 -5.31
N SER A 88 -5.03 -11.06 -4.14
CA SER A 88 -5.08 -12.52 -4.02
C SER A 88 -6.51 -13.07 -3.94
N GLY A 89 -7.52 -12.20 -4.03
CA GLY A 89 -8.92 -12.61 -4.24
C GLY A 89 -9.76 -12.75 -2.96
N GLU A 90 -9.33 -12.15 -1.85
CA GLU A 90 -10.04 -12.30 -0.56
C GLU A 90 -10.94 -11.13 -0.18
N ASP A 91 -11.16 -10.21 -1.11
CA ASP A 91 -12.01 -9.04 -0.85
C ASP A 91 -13.25 -9.06 -1.74
N MET A 92 -14.42 -9.22 -1.12
CA MET A 92 -15.73 -9.14 -1.76
C MET A 92 -16.29 -7.74 -1.55
N SER A 93 -15.78 -6.76 -2.30
CA SER A 93 -16.33 -5.40 -2.23
C SER A 93 -17.71 -5.35 -2.89
N PHE A 94 -18.72 -4.87 -2.15
CA PHE A 94 -20.08 -4.67 -2.66
C PHE A 94 -20.16 -3.67 -3.84
N ALA A 95 -19.08 -2.91 -4.08
CA ALA A 95 -18.91 -1.99 -5.20
C ALA A 95 -18.61 -2.67 -6.56
N ALA A 96 -18.43 -4.01 -6.59
CA ALA A 96 -18.06 -4.78 -7.77
C ALA A 96 -19.00 -4.62 -8.99
N ASN A 97 -20.20 -4.10 -8.78
CA ASN A 97 -21.23 -3.96 -9.81
C ASN A 97 -21.21 -2.63 -10.58
N SER A 98 -20.39 -1.64 -10.19
CA SER A 98 -20.32 -0.38 -10.95
C SER A 98 -19.29 -0.45 -12.08
N PHE A 99 -19.65 0.09 -13.25
CA PHE A 99 -18.75 0.15 -14.41
C PHE A 99 -17.47 0.94 -14.13
N GLU A 100 -17.60 2.04 -13.37
CA GLU A 100 -16.48 2.87 -12.93
C GLU A 100 -15.51 2.08 -12.04
N PHE A 101 -16.02 1.29 -11.09
CA PHE A 101 -15.19 0.40 -10.27
C PHE A 101 -14.45 -0.63 -11.12
N GLN A 102 -15.11 -1.22 -12.12
CA GLN A 102 -14.48 -2.20 -13.01
C GLN A 102 -13.34 -1.57 -13.83
N GLN A 103 -13.53 -0.35 -14.32
CA GLN A 103 -12.50 0.38 -15.07
C GLN A 103 -11.32 0.75 -14.17
N GLU A 104 -11.56 1.36 -13.01
CA GLU A 104 -10.51 1.74 -12.07
C GLU A 104 -9.78 0.50 -11.52
N SER A 105 -10.50 -0.56 -11.18
CA SER A 105 -9.92 -1.84 -10.73
C SER A 105 -9.03 -2.47 -11.80
N THR A 106 -9.38 -2.33 -13.09
CA THR A 106 -8.53 -2.78 -14.20
C THR A 106 -7.24 -1.96 -14.29
N ILE A 107 -7.32 -0.64 -14.18
CA ILE A 107 -6.15 0.25 -14.12
C ILE A 107 -5.26 -0.11 -12.92
N MET A 108 -5.86 -0.40 -11.76
CA MET A 108 -5.14 -0.83 -10.56
C MET A 108 -4.40 -2.15 -10.77
N LYS A 109 -5.03 -3.13 -11.40
CA LYS A 109 -4.39 -4.43 -11.74
C LYS A 109 -3.23 -4.25 -12.73
N VAL A 110 -3.37 -3.41 -13.75
CA VAL A 110 -2.29 -3.11 -14.70
C VAL A 110 -1.11 -2.40 -14.02
N THR A 111 -1.40 -1.46 -13.12
CA THR A 111 -0.36 -0.73 -12.36
C THR A 111 0.36 -1.64 -11.37
N LYS A 112 -0.36 -2.61 -10.76
CA LYS A 112 0.23 -3.68 -9.96
C LYS A 112 1.21 -4.53 -10.79
N ILE A 113 0.86 -4.88 -12.03
CA ILE A 113 1.74 -5.67 -12.90
C ILE A 113 3.02 -4.88 -13.21
N LYS A 114 2.92 -3.58 -13.53
CA LYS A 114 4.10 -2.73 -13.78
C LYS A 114 5.02 -2.63 -12.56
N SER A 115 4.46 -2.40 -11.38
CA SER A 115 5.23 -2.35 -10.12
C SER A 115 5.84 -3.70 -9.75
N HIS A 116 5.11 -4.81 -9.91
CA HIS A 116 5.63 -6.15 -9.65
C HIS A 116 6.75 -6.55 -10.62
N ILE A 117 6.67 -6.15 -11.90
CA ILE A 117 7.76 -6.34 -12.87
C ILE A 117 8.98 -5.49 -12.50
N LEU A 118 8.79 -4.23 -12.11
CA LEU A 118 9.88 -3.37 -11.63
C LEU A 118 10.56 -3.95 -10.40
N LEU A 119 9.79 -4.49 -9.44
CA LEU A 119 10.31 -5.05 -8.21
C LEU A 119 10.99 -6.42 -8.41
N ARG A 120 10.53 -7.25 -9.36
CA ARG A 120 11.21 -8.50 -9.75
C ARG A 120 12.53 -8.28 -10.47
N ASN A 121 12.70 -7.18 -11.20
CA ASN A 121 13.97 -6.84 -11.84
C ASN A 121 15.00 -6.24 -10.88
N LEU A 122 14.59 -6.00 -9.62
CA LEU A 122 15.42 -5.46 -8.56
C LEU A 122 15.82 -6.55 -7.54
N SER A 123 15.21 -7.73 -7.55
CA SER A 123 15.53 -8.86 -6.67
C SER A 123 16.48 -9.86 -7.30
#